data_AF-A0A7J8AHI8-F1
#
_entry.id   AF-A0A7J8AHI8-F1
#
_cell.length_a   1.000
_cell.length_b   1.000
_cell.length_c   1.000
_cell.angle_alpha   90.00
_cell.angle_beta   90.00
_cell.angle_gamma   90.00
#
_symmetry.space_group_name_H-M   'P 1'
#
loop_
_entity.id
_entity.type
_entity.pdbx_description
1 polymer ?
#
loop_
_entity_poly.entity_id
_entity_poly.type
_entity_poly.pdbx_seq_one_letter_code
_entity_poly.pdbx_strand_id
1 'polypeptide(L)'
;MFLYEYSRRHQELSTPELLRIARVYDDLLRECCNTENPPDCYSTLENKFNETTEKSLKIVQRECEHFQNLGKDDLKYHYFIKFTKIAPQLSTDELTFLGEEMVTALLTCCTLSEEFACVDNLVDLVIGEICGVNGNRTINPAVDHCCKTNFAFRRHCFEALEADKTYVPPSASQGLFMFRTDLCQAHDEELQRKKDRFLVNLVKLKPELTDEELRSSLTEFTNLVDKCCKAEGPEACFNEEGPKLAAKNQAS
;
A
#
# COMPACT_ATOMS: atom_id res chain seq x y z
N MET A 1 15.16 15.89 -26.29
CA MET A 1 16.44 16.42 -25.75
C MET A 1 16.35 16.79 -24.28
N PHE A 2 15.23 17.38 -23.81
CA PHE A 2 15.02 17.77 -22.40
C PHE A 2 15.29 16.66 -21.36
N LEU A 3 14.62 15.51 -21.45
CA LEU A 3 14.73 14.45 -20.43
C LEU A 3 16.18 13.99 -20.21
N TYR A 4 16.96 13.77 -21.27
CA TYR A 4 18.37 13.40 -21.16
C TYR A 4 19.20 14.46 -20.41
N GLU A 5 19.03 15.73 -20.80
CA GLU A 5 19.77 16.85 -20.22
C GLU A 5 19.40 17.08 -18.75
N TYR A 6 18.13 16.94 -18.40
CA TYR A 6 17.66 17.09 -17.03
C TYR A 6 18.15 15.92 -16.15
N SER A 7 17.94 14.69 -16.61
CA SER A 7 18.30 13.47 -15.85
C SER A 7 19.80 13.41 -15.51
N ARG A 8 20.70 13.77 -16.43
CA ARG A 8 22.15 13.74 -16.15
C ARG A 8 22.62 14.75 -15.11
N ARG A 9 21.82 15.79 -14.83
CA ARG A 9 22.10 16.83 -13.83
C ARG A 9 21.42 16.58 -12.49
N HIS A 10 20.47 15.65 -12.46
CA HIS A 10 19.60 15.39 -11.32
C HIS A 10 19.59 13.90 -10.97
N GLN A 11 20.77 13.38 -10.59
CA GLN A 11 20.94 11.96 -10.24
C GLN A 11 20.28 11.60 -8.90
N GLU A 12 19.98 12.60 -8.08
CA GLU A 12 19.23 12.50 -6.84
C GLU A 12 17.73 12.25 -7.04
N LEU A 13 17.21 12.39 -8.27
CA LEU A 13 15.80 12.18 -8.58
C LEU A 13 15.55 10.75 -9.06
N SER A 14 14.36 10.24 -8.75
CA SER A 14 13.91 8.93 -9.22
C SER A 14 13.56 8.96 -10.71
N THR A 15 13.46 7.78 -11.32
CA THR A 15 12.97 7.67 -12.71
C THR A 15 11.52 8.18 -12.85
N PRO A 16 10.57 7.80 -11.96
CA PRO A 16 9.22 8.36 -12.00
C PRO A 16 9.18 9.89 -11.87
N GLU A 17 10.02 10.49 -11.02
CA GLU A 17 10.10 11.95 -10.86
C GLU A 17 10.62 12.63 -12.13
N LEU A 18 11.69 12.12 -12.73
CA LEU A 18 12.23 12.66 -13.99
C LEU A 18 11.20 12.61 -15.13
N LEU A 19 10.42 11.52 -15.22
CA LEU A 19 9.33 11.38 -16.17
C LEU A 19 8.17 12.35 -15.87
N ARG A 20 7.89 12.61 -14.59
CA ARG A 20 6.87 13.56 -14.13
C ARG A 20 7.25 14.98 -14.52
N ILE A 21 8.50 15.38 -14.28
CA ILE A 21 9.05 16.67 -14.68
C ILE A 21 8.98 16.85 -16.21
N ALA A 22 9.36 15.83 -16.98
CA ALA A 22 9.25 15.87 -18.44
C ALA A 22 7.79 16.03 -18.90
N ARG A 23 6.84 15.41 -18.19
CA ARG A 23 5.42 15.58 -18.50
C ARG A 23 4.91 16.98 -18.16
N VAL A 24 5.31 17.54 -17.01
CA VAL A 24 5.01 18.93 -16.62
C VAL A 24 5.56 19.92 -17.64
N TYR A 25 6.78 19.67 -18.14
CA TYR A 25 7.39 20.45 -19.21
C TYR A 25 6.56 20.43 -20.50
N ASP A 26 6.21 19.24 -20.97
CA ASP A 26 5.42 19.06 -22.20
C ASP A 26 4.05 19.75 -22.11
N ASP A 27 3.36 19.61 -20.97
CA ASP A 27 2.05 20.21 -20.75
C ASP A 27 2.14 21.74 -20.67
N LEU A 28 3.16 22.29 -20.00
CA LEU A 28 3.37 23.74 -19.98
C LEU A 28 3.69 24.30 -21.37
N LEU A 29 4.52 23.62 -22.16
CA LEU A 29 4.81 24.09 -23.52
C LEU A 29 3.58 24.06 -24.41
N ARG A 30 2.74 23.03 -24.30
CA ARG A 30 1.46 22.96 -25.04
C ARG A 30 0.54 24.13 -24.71
N GLU A 31 0.55 24.58 -23.46
CA GLU A 31 -0.20 25.76 -23.02
C GLU A 31 0.46 27.05 -23.51
N CYS A 32 1.74 27.26 -23.17
CA CYS A 32 2.45 28.52 -23.35
C CYS A 32 2.77 28.86 -24.81
N CYS A 33 3.05 27.87 -25.67
CA CYS A 33 3.38 28.14 -27.07
C CYS A 33 2.22 28.76 -27.88
N ASN A 34 1.00 28.73 -27.35
CA ASN A 34 -0.19 29.33 -27.97
C ASN A 34 -0.55 30.71 -27.39
N THR A 35 0.24 31.23 -26.46
CA THR A 35 -0.01 32.54 -25.82
C THR A 35 0.59 33.69 -26.62
N GLU A 36 0.15 34.93 -26.34
CA GLU A 36 0.68 36.14 -27.01
C GLU A 36 2.18 36.36 -26.72
N ASN A 37 2.66 35.92 -25.55
CA ASN A 37 4.08 35.99 -25.18
C ASN A 37 4.55 34.66 -24.54
N PRO A 38 4.93 33.66 -25.36
CA PRO A 38 5.40 32.37 -24.86
C PRO A 38 6.59 32.45 -23.89
N PRO A 39 7.64 33.27 -24.14
CA PRO A 39 8.73 33.49 -23.19
C PRO A 39 8.30 33.84 -21.77
N ASP A 40 7.37 34.78 -21.63
CA ASP A 40 6.86 35.18 -20.31
C ASP A 40 6.07 34.05 -19.66
N CYS A 41 5.30 33.28 -20.44
CA CYS A 41 4.51 32.16 -19.94
C CYS A 41 5.38 31.03 -19.37
N TYR A 42 6.33 30.50 -20.16
CA TYR A 42 7.18 29.40 -19.71
C TYR A 42 8.30 29.84 -18.74
N SER A 43 8.43 31.14 -18.43
CA SER A 43 9.32 31.62 -17.37
C SER A 43 9.01 31.01 -16.00
N THR A 44 7.78 30.51 -15.81
CA THR A 44 7.30 29.86 -14.58
C THR A 44 7.65 28.37 -14.48
N LEU A 45 8.38 27.82 -15.47
CA LEU A 45 8.65 26.39 -15.59
C LEU A 45 9.37 25.79 -14.38
N GLU A 46 10.41 26.45 -13.88
CA GLU A 46 11.15 25.98 -12.70
C GLU A 46 10.27 25.90 -11.45
N ASN A 47 9.34 26.86 -11.28
CA ASN A 47 8.39 26.82 -10.16
C ASN A 47 7.46 25.60 -10.25
N LYS A 48 7.01 25.23 -11.46
CA LYS A 48 6.17 24.04 -11.67
C LYS A 48 6.95 22.74 -11.43
N PHE A 49 8.24 22.70 -11.78
CA PHE A 49 9.10 21.58 -11.44
C PHE A 49 9.27 21.44 -9.93
N ASN A 50 9.61 22.53 -9.25
CA ASN A 50 9.75 22.53 -7.79
C ASN A 50 8.45 22.11 -7.09
N GLU A 51 7.29 22.60 -7.54
CA GLU A 51 6.00 22.23 -6.97
C GLU A 51 5.73 20.72 -7.07
N THR A 52 6.02 20.09 -8.22
CA THR A 52 5.83 18.65 -8.37
C THR A 52 6.84 17.85 -7.54
N THR A 53 8.12 18.26 -7.54
CA THR A 53 9.17 17.56 -6.78
C THR A 53 8.94 17.66 -5.28
N GLU A 54 8.51 18.83 -4.77
CA GLU A 54 8.20 19.02 -3.35
C GLU A 54 7.04 18.12 -2.89
N LYS A 55 6.03 17.90 -3.74
CA LYS A 55 4.93 16.97 -3.43
C LYS A 55 5.45 15.55 -3.27
N SER A 56 6.27 15.09 -4.21
CA SER A 56 6.91 13.77 -4.16
C SER A 56 7.79 13.59 -2.93
N LEU A 57 8.61 14.60 -2.62
CA LEU A 57 9.50 14.59 -1.48
C LEU A 57 8.72 14.48 -0.16
N LYS A 58 7.62 15.24 -0.02
CA LYS A 58 6.74 15.17 1.16
C LYS A 58 6.06 13.82 1.34
N ILE A 59 5.75 13.11 0.24
CA ILE A 59 5.21 11.75 0.31
C ILE A 59 6.28 10.82 0.89
N VAL A 60 7.49 10.81 0.32
CA VAL A 60 8.59 9.95 0.81
C VAL A 60 8.96 10.26 2.25
N GLN A 61 9.09 11.53 2.61
CA GLN A 61 9.40 11.95 3.99
C GLN A 61 8.38 11.41 4.98
N ARG A 62 7.08 11.52 4.67
CA ARG A 62 6.01 11.00 5.53
C ARG A 62 6.10 9.48 5.70
N GLU A 63 6.35 8.75 4.62
CA GLU A 63 6.48 7.28 4.68
C GLU A 63 7.71 6.85 5.49
N CYS A 64 8.84 7.54 5.33
CA CYS A 64 10.05 7.25 6.08
C CYS A 64 9.95 7.68 7.55
N GLU A 65 9.27 8.79 7.85
CA GLU A 65 8.90 9.16 9.22
C GLU A 65 7.99 8.09 9.85
N HIS A 66 6.98 7.60 9.12
CA HIS A 66 6.16 6.48 9.59
C HIS A 66 6.99 5.23 9.85
N PHE A 67 7.94 4.91 8.97
CA PHE A 67 8.86 3.79 9.16
C PHE A 67 9.75 3.97 10.40
N GLN A 68 10.28 5.17 10.66
CA GLN A 68 11.12 5.42 11.83
C GLN A 68 10.32 5.37 13.14
N ASN A 69 9.05 5.78 13.11
CA ASN A 69 8.18 5.82 14.28
C ASN A 69 7.51 4.47 14.59
N LEU A 70 7.29 3.63 13.58
CA LEU A 70 6.61 2.35 13.70
C LEU A 70 7.62 1.19 13.64
N GLY A 71 7.39 0.14 14.43
CA GLY A 71 8.12 -1.10 14.24
C GLY A 71 7.81 -1.74 12.88
N LYS A 72 8.67 -2.65 12.40
CA LYS A 72 8.49 -3.38 11.13
C LYS A 72 7.08 -3.98 10.99
N ASP A 73 6.56 -4.61 12.04
CA ASP A 73 5.25 -5.24 12.02
C ASP A 73 4.11 -4.21 11.94
N ASP A 74 4.23 -3.08 12.63
CA ASP A 74 3.22 -2.04 12.62
C ASP A 74 3.14 -1.34 11.26
N LEU A 75 4.29 -1.11 10.62
CA LEU A 75 4.34 -0.59 9.26
C LEU A 75 3.72 -1.59 8.27
N LYS A 76 3.99 -2.88 8.46
CA LYS A 76 3.38 -3.95 7.65
C LYS A 76 1.86 -3.97 7.78
N TYR A 77 1.33 -3.92 9.00
CA TYR A 77 -0.11 -3.87 9.22
C TYR A 77 -0.75 -2.61 8.63
N HIS A 78 -0.07 -1.46 8.71
CA HIS A 78 -0.54 -0.24 8.05
C HIS A 78 -0.74 -0.44 6.54
N TYR A 79 0.25 -1.01 5.83
CA TYR A 79 0.12 -1.23 4.39
C TYR A 79 -0.87 -2.33 4.02
N PHE A 80 -1.01 -3.39 4.82
CA PHE A 80 -2.08 -4.37 4.62
C PHE A 80 -3.46 -3.72 4.72
N ILE A 81 -3.67 -2.86 5.71
CA ILE A 81 -4.94 -2.14 5.88
C ILE A 81 -5.13 -1.16 4.71
N LYS A 82 -4.13 -0.32 4.39
CA LYS A 82 -4.19 0.67 3.30
C LYS A 82 -4.55 0.01 1.97
N PHE A 83 -3.79 -1.02 1.56
CA PHE A 83 -4.01 -1.70 0.29
C PHE A 83 -5.31 -2.48 0.24
N THR A 84 -5.71 -3.12 1.34
CA THR A 84 -6.99 -3.83 1.38
C THR A 84 -8.15 -2.85 1.30
N LYS A 85 -8.07 -1.66 1.93
CA LYS A 85 -9.13 -0.65 1.85
C LYS A 85 -9.28 -0.09 0.43
N ILE A 86 -8.20 0.20 -0.28
CA ILE A 86 -8.28 0.79 -1.64
C ILE A 86 -8.62 -0.24 -2.73
N ALA A 87 -8.25 -1.51 -2.53
CA ALA A 87 -8.37 -2.56 -3.54
C ALA A 87 -8.83 -3.92 -2.92
N PRO A 88 -9.96 -3.96 -2.20
CA PRO A 88 -10.42 -5.16 -1.50
C PRO A 88 -10.77 -6.33 -2.44
N GLN A 89 -10.91 -6.07 -3.74
CA GLN A 89 -11.16 -7.06 -4.79
C GLN A 89 -9.93 -7.94 -5.10
N LEU A 90 -8.72 -7.50 -4.75
CA LEU A 90 -7.49 -8.29 -4.93
C LEU A 90 -7.53 -9.54 -4.05
N SER A 91 -6.79 -10.59 -4.44
CA SER A 91 -6.68 -11.77 -3.59
C SER A 91 -5.95 -11.45 -2.28
N THR A 92 -6.19 -12.24 -1.23
CA THR A 92 -5.52 -12.04 0.05
C THR A 92 -4.02 -12.21 -0.07
N ASP A 93 -3.56 -13.15 -0.90
CA ASP A 93 -2.15 -13.41 -1.15
C ASP A 93 -1.46 -12.25 -1.87
N GLU A 94 -2.12 -11.65 -2.87
CA GLU A 94 -1.61 -10.44 -3.54
C GLU A 94 -1.51 -9.25 -2.58
N LEU A 95 -2.53 -9.02 -1.73
CA LEU A 95 -2.51 -7.92 -0.77
C LEU A 95 -1.40 -8.09 0.28
N THR A 96 -1.20 -9.31 0.77
CA THR A 96 -0.07 -9.60 1.68
C THR A 96 1.27 -9.41 0.98
N PHE A 97 1.41 -9.88 -0.26
CA PHE A 97 2.64 -9.68 -1.04
C PHE A 97 2.95 -8.19 -1.24
N LEU A 98 1.97 -7.41 -1.71
CA LEU A 98 2.13 -5.98 -1.93
C LEU A 98 2.53 -5.23 -0.66
N GLY A 99 1.92 -5.55 0.48
CA GLY A 99 2.28 -4.93 1.75
C GLY A 99 3.69 -5.29 2.22
N GLU A 100 4.13 -6.54 2.01
CA GLU A 100 5.51 -6.96 2.31
C GLU A 100 6.54 -6.24 1.42
N GLU A 101 6.25 -6.09 0.13
CA GLU A 101 7.12 -5.37 -0.81
C GLU A 101 7.22 -3.88 -0.46
N MET A 102 6.11 -3.24 -0.03
CA MET A 102 6.16 -1.84 0.45
C MET A 102 7.07 -1.69 1.67
N VAL A 103 6.91 -2.57 2.66
CA VAL A 103 7.75 -2.52 3.87
C VAL A 103 9.22 -2.77 3.52
N THR A 104 9.48 -3.69 2.58
CA THR A 104 10.83 -3.99 2.11
C THR A 104 11.47 -2.81 1.40
N ALA A 105 10.72 -2.09 0.56
CA ALA A 105 11.18 -0.87 -0.09
C ALA A 105 11.58 0.20 0.94
N LEU A 106 10.74 0.45 1.93
CA LEU A 106 11.01 1.47 2.96
C LEU A 106 12.17 1.07 3.88
N LEU A 107 12.22 -0.19 4.32
CA LEU A 107 13.34 -0.73 5.10
C LEU A 107 14.69 -0.56 4.39
N THR A 108 14.70 -0.79 3.08
CA THR A 108 15.91 -0.72 2.25
C THR A 108 16.37 0.72 2.05
N CYS A 109 15.43 1.66 1.89
CA CYS A 109 15.73 3.00 1.40
C CYS A 109 15.75 4.11 2.46
N CYS A 110 14.91 4.05 3.50
CA CYS A 110 14.70 5.17 4.46
C CYS A 110 15.87 5.46 5.42
N THR A 111 17.01 4.81 5.22
CA THR A 111 18.25 5.09 5.97
C THR A 111 19.41 5.51 5.07
N LEU A 112 19.16 5.59 3.75
CA LEU A 112 20.16 5.96 2.76
C LEU A 112 20.21 7.48 2.58
N SER A 113 21.37 8.00 2.14
CA SER A 113 21.50 9.40 1.74
C SER A 113 20.64 9.75 0.50
N GLU A 114 20.38 8.76 -0.35
CA GLU A 114 19.56 8.87 -1.56
C GLU A 114 18.14 8.33 -1.32
N GLU A 115 17.59 8.56 -0.12
CA GLU A 115 16.27 8.07 0.30
C GLU A 115 15.18 8.34 -0.74
N PHE A 116 15.08 9.57 -1.23
CA PHE A 116 14.04 9.98 -2.17
C PHE A 116 14.02 9.12 -3.44
N ALA A 117 15.15 9.05 -4.16
CA ALA A 117 15.25 8.30 -5.39
C ALA A 117 15.01 6.80 -5.14
N CYS A 118 15.56 6.25 -4.06
CA CYS A 118 15.41 4.84 -3.73
C CYS A 118 13.95 4.49 -3.44
N VAL A 119 13.29 5.20 -2.52
CA VAL A 119 11.88 4.95 -2.16
C VAL A 119 10.98 5.12 -3.36
N ASP A 120 11.09 6.23 -4.10
CA ASP A 120 10.15 6.51 -5.21
C ASP A 120 10.31 5.54 -6.37
N ASN A 121 11.52 5.06 -6.65
CA ASN A 121 11.71 3.99 -7.64
C ASN A 121 11.08 2.66 -7.17
N LEU A 122 11.36 2.21 -5.94
CA LEU A 122 10.89 0.91 -5.48
C LEU A 122 9.37 0.89 -5.23
N VAL A 123 8.82 1.94 -4.62
CA VAL A 123 7.38 2.03 -4.35
C VAL A 123 6.57 2.13 -5.65
N ASP A 124 7.07 2.82 -6.69
CA ASP A 124 6.37 2.84 -7.98
C ASP A 124 6.28 1.46 -8.63
N LEU A 125 7.28 0.58 -8.41
CA LEU A 125 7.21 -0.82 -8.85
C LEU A 125 6.09 -1.56 -8.14
N VAL A 126 6.00 -1.45 -6.80
CA VAL A 126 4.96 -2.12 -6.01
C VAL A 126 3.56 -1.64 -6.40
N ILE A 127 3.37 -0.33 -6.59
CA ILE A 127 2.11 0.24 -7.07
C ILE A 127 1.82 -0.22 -8.51
N GLY A 128 2.86 -0.39 -9.32
CA GLY A 128 2.73 -0.93 -10.67
C GLY A 128 2.20 -2.36 -10.72
N GLU A 129 2.59 -3.21 -9.78
CA GLU A 129 2.10 -4.59 -9.66
C GLU A 129 0.58 -4.65 -9.42
N ILE A 130 -0.01 -3.68 -8.71
CA ILE A 130 -1.47 -3.58 -8.55
C ILE A 130 -2.16 -3.50 -9.91
N CYS A 131 -1.60 -2.71 -10.84
CA CYS A 131 -2.16 -2.51 -12.17
C CYS A 131 -1.99 -3.71 -13.11
N GLY A 132 -1.08 -4.63 -12.78
CA GLY A 132 -0.73 -5.79 -13.59
C GLY A 132 0.06 -5.45 -14.86
N VAL A 133 0.81 -6.43 -15.35
CA VAL A 133 1.79 -6.26 -16.45
C VAL A 133 1.17 -5.76 -17.77
N ASN A 134 -0.07 -6.13 -18.07
CA ASN A 134 -0.72 -5.86 -19.36
C ASN A 134 -1.85 -4.81 -19.30
N GLY A 135 -2.12 -4.20 -18.13
CA GLY A 135 -3.16 -3.16 -17.97
C GLY A 135 -4.61 -3.59 -18.19
N ASN A 136 -4.87 -4.86 -18.50
CA ASN A 136 -6.22 -5.43 -18.68
C ASN A 136 -6.88 -5.89 -17.36
N ARG A 137 -6.29 -5.52 -16.22
CA ARG A 137 -6.87 -5.81 -14.91
C ARG A 137 -7.97 -4.79 -14.62
N THR A 138 -9.10 -5.27 -14.13
CA THR A 138 -10.20 -4.43 -13.62
C THR A 138 -10.36 -4.77 -12.14
N ILE A 139 -10.16 -3.78 -11.28
CA ILE A 139 -10.22 -3.93 -9.82
C ILE A 139 -11.45 -3.19 -9.31
N ASN A 140 -11.42 -1.87 -9.43
CA ASN A 140 -12.54 -0.97 -9.12
C ASN A 140 -12.33 0.35 -9.89
N PRO A 141 -13.36 1.21 -10.03
CA PRO A 141 -13.26 2.40 -10.87
C PRO A 141 -12.12 3.37 -10.50
N ALA A 142 -11.81 3.50 -9.21
CA ALA A 142 -10.80 4.44 -8.72
C ALA A 142 -9.37 3.92 -8.97
N VAL A 143 -9.11 2.65 -8.65
CA VAL A 143 -7.82 2.00 -8.93
C VAL A 143 -7.59 1.90 -10.44
N ASP A 144 -8.61 1.53 -11.21
CA ASP A 144 -8.52 1.45 -12.68
C ASP A 144 -8.20 2.82 -13.30
N HIS A 145 -8.75 3.91 -12.74
CA HIS A 145 -8.42 5.27 -13.16
C HIS A 145 -6.94 5.59 -12.91
N CYS A 146 -6.41 5.26 -11.73
CA CYS A 146 -4.99 5.47 -11.43
C CYS A 146 -4.07 4.61 -12.29
N CYS A 147 -4.47 3.37 -12.61
CA CYS A 147 -3.70 2.48 -13.49
C CYS A 147 -3.69 2.93 -14.95
N LYS A 148 -4.73 3.64 -15.41
CA LYS A 148 -4.83 4.20 -16.76
C LYS A 148 -4.31 5.63 -16.87
N THR A 149 -4.07 6.29 -15.74
CA THR A 149 -3.42 7.61 -15.68
C THR A 149 -1.99 7.51 -16.19
N ASN A 150 -1.39 8.66 -16.54
CA ASN A 150 0.02 8.70 -16.93
C ASN A 150 0.90 8.00 -15.89
N PHE A 151 1.76 7.09 -16.37
CA PHE A 151 2.69 6.30 -15.55
C PHE A 151 3.40 7.16 -14.49
N ALA A 152 3.92 8.33 -14.87
CA ALA A 152 4.67 9.20 -13.97
C ALA A 152 3.80 9.75 -12.81
N PHE A 153 2.48 9.83 -12.97
CA PHE A 153 1.54 10.32 -11.95
C PHE A 153 0.77 9.20 -11.25
N ARG A 154 1.03 7.94 -11.58
CA ARG A 154 0.34 6.79 -10.99
C ARG A 154 0.46 6.78 -9.47
N ARG A 155 1.67 6.85 -8.92
CA ARG A 155 1.88 6.92 -7.46
C ARG A 155 1.08 8.06 -6.81
N HIS A 156 1.11 9.26 -7.39
CA HIS A 156 0.36 10.41 -6.87
C HIS A 156 -1.15 10.17 -6.87
N CYS A 157 -1.66 9.49 -7.89
CA CYS A 157 -3.07 9.09 -7.94
C CYS A 157 -3.40 8.09 -6.84
N PHE A 158 -2.56 7.07 -6.64
CA PHE A 158 -2.74 6.06 -5.59
C PHE A 158 -2.71 6.65 -4.17
N GLU A 159 -1.85 7.65 -3.93
CA GLU A 159 -1.81 8.34 -2.62
C GLU A 159 -3.09 9.13 -2.30
N ALA A 160 -3.90 9.47 -3.31
CA ALA A 160 -5.18 10.14 -3.13
C ALA A 160 -6.37 9.17 -3.01
N LEU A 161 -6.15 7.85 -3.11
CA LEU A 161 -7.22 6.87 -3.02
C LEU A 161 -7.71 6.70 -1.58
N GLU A 162 -9.04 6.65 -1.44
CA GLU A 162 -9.72 6.26 -0.21
C GLU A 162 -10.19 4.80 -0.28
N ALA A 163 -10.77 4.31 0.82
CA ALA A 163 -11.42 3.01 0.84
C ALA A 163 -12.52 2.89 -0.22
N ASP A 164 -12.63 1.73 -0.87
CA ASP A 164 -13.67 1.46 -1.86
C ASP A 164 -15.04 1.29 -1.20
N LYS A 165 -15.84 2.37 -1.23
CA LYS A 165 -17.20 2.41 -0.67
C LYS A 165 -18.21 1.56 -1.45
N THR A 166 -17.85 1.08 -2.64
CA THR A 166 -18.70 0.22 -3.48
C THR A 166 -18.46 -1.26 -3.24
N TYR A 167 -17.41 -1.61 -2.50
CA TYR A 167 -17.10 -2.98 -2.17
C TYR A 167 -18.17 -3.60 -1.27
N VAL A 168 -18.58 -4.82 -1.61
CA VAL A 168 -19.51 -5.63 -0.81
C VAL A 168 -18.71 -6.75 -0.16
N PRO A 169 -18.57 -6.75 1.18
CA PRO A 169 -17.87 -7.80 1.89
C PRO A 169 -18.44 -9.20 1.63
N PRO A 170 -17.60 -10.24 1.60
CA PRO A 170 -18.06 -11.61 1.49
C PRO A 170 -18.92 -11.99 2.71
N SER A 171 -19.83 -12.96 2.53
CA SER A 171 -20.57 -13.52 3.66
C SER A 171 -19.62 -14.17 4.66
N ALA A 172 -19.80 -13.86 5.94
CA ALA A 172 -18.96 -14.35 7.04
C ALA A 172 -18.84 -15.90 7.15
N SER A 173 -19.74 -16.65 6.52
CA SER A 173 -19.74 -18.11 6.46
C SER A 173 -18.63 -18.73 5.59
N GLN A 174 -17.82 -17.93 4.88
CA GLN A 174 -16.78 -18.42 3.96
C GLN A 174 -15.52 -19.00 4.62
N GLY A 175 -15.53 -19.30 5.92
CA GLY A 175 -14.36 -19.92 6.57
C GLY A 175 -13.11 -19.02 6.58
N LEU A 176 -13.29 -17.70 6.52
CA LEU A 176 -12.21 -16.71 6.54
C LEU A 176 -11.36 -16.77 7.82
N PHE A 177 -11.94 -17.32 8.89
CA PHE A 177 -11.32 -17.51 10.21
C PHE A 177 -11.38 -18.98 10.63
N MET A 178 -10.53 -19.81 10.04
CA MET A 178 -10.38 -21.20 10.46
C MET A 178 -9.27 -21.31 11.50
N PHE A 179 -9.68 -21.53 12.74
CA PHE A 179 -8.77 -21.78 13.86
C PHE A 179 -8.58 -23.29 14.02
N ARG A 180 -7.36 -23.76 13.77
CA ARG A 180 -7.02 -25.18 13.76
C ARG A 180 -5.66 -25.41 14.40
N THR A 181 -5.39 -26.66 14.76
CA THR A 181 -4.15 -27.05 15.46
C THR A 181 -2.88 -26.88 14.63
N ASP A 182 -2.99 -26.70 13.32
CA ASP A 182 -1.87 -26.33 12.44
C ASP A 182 -1.33 -24.92 12.73
N LEU A 183 -2.07 -24.08 13.45
CA LEU A 183 -1.56 -22.82 14.00
C LEU A 183 -0.49 -23.04 15.08
N CYS A 184 -0.51 -24.18 15.77
CA CYS A 184 0.45 -24.51 16.82
C CYS A 184 1.71 -25.20 16.29
N GLN A 185 1.62 -25.80 15.10
CA GLN A 185 2.72 -26.53 14.46
C GLN A 185 3.49 -25.68 13.45
N ALA A 186 2.93 -24.53 13.09
CA ALA A 186 3.56 -23.56 12.20
C ALA A 186 4.86 -23.03 12.82
N HIS A 187 5.93 -23.01 12.04
CA HIS A 187 7.13 -22.24 12.38
C HIS A 187 6.80 -20.74 12.41
N ASP A 188 7.64 -19.93 13.05
CA ASP A 188 7.41 -18.49 13.26
C ASP A 188 7.00 -17.75 11.97
N GLU A 189 7.63 -18.06 10.83
CA GLU A 189 7.30 -17.47 9.52
C GLU A 189 5.91 -17.87 9.01
N GLU A 190 5.54 -19.14 9.14
CA GLU A 190 4.23 -19.63 8.69
C GLU A 190 3.11 -19.07 9.59
N LEU A 191 3.35 -19.00 10.89
CA LEU A 191 2.42 -18.38 11.83
C LEU A 191 2.23 -16.89 11.51
N GLN A 192 3.32 -16.19 11.17
CA GLN A 192 3.23 -14.79 10.77
C GLN A 192 2.44 -14.61 9.46
N ARG A 193 2.64 -15.47 8.47
CA ARG A 193 1.80 -15.47 7.24
C ARG A 193 0.33 -15.70 7.55
N LYS A 194 0.00 -16.59 8.49
CA LYS A 194 -1.39 -16.82 8.93
C LYS A 194 -1.98 -15.58 9.62
N LYS A 195 -1.20 -14.87 10.44
CA LYS A 195 -1.59 -13.58 11.05
C LYS A 195 -1.83 -12.49 10.00
N ASP A 196 -0.95 -12.41 9.00
CA ASP A 196 -1.02 -11.42 7.92
C ASP A 196 -2.28 -11.63 7.07
N ARG A 197 -2.56 -12.89 6.70
CA ARG A 197 -3.81 -13.27 6.01
C ARG A 197 -5.04 -13.00 6.86
N PHE A 198 -4.99 -13.25 8.16
CA PHE A 198 -6.08 -12.96 9.07
C PHE A 198 -6.44 -11.47 9.06
N LEU A 199 -5.45 -10.58 9.15
CA LEU A 199 -5.69 -9.13 9.13
C LEU A 199 -6.32 -8.69 7.80
N VAL A 200 -5.76 -9.10 6.66
CA VAL A 200 -6.31 -8.74 5.34
C VAL A 200 -7.74 -9.26 5.19
N ASN A 201 -8.01 -10.51 5.60
CA ASN A 201 -9.36 -11.07 5.56
C ASN A 201 -10.34 -10.33 6.47
N LEU A 202 -9.88 -9.87 7.64
CA LEU A 202 -10.70 -9.07 8.54
C LEU A 202 -11.05 -7.71 7.93
N VAL A 203 -10.09 -7.01 7.33
CA VAL A 203 -10.34 -5.74 6.64
C VAL A 203 -11.31 -5.93 5.45
N LYS A 204 -11.20 -7.04 4.71
CA LYS A 204 -12.20 -7.38 3.68
C LYS A 204 -13.57 -7.66 4.25
N LEU A 205 -13.66 -8.36 5.38
CA LEU A 205 -14.96 -8.65 5.97
C LEU A 205 -15.63 -7.40 6.55
N LYS A 206 -14.81 -6.49 7.10
CA LYS A 206 -15.22 -5.32 7.87
C LYS A 206 -14.40 -4.08 7.51
N PRO A 207 -14.57 -3.55 6.29
CA PRO A 207 -13.81 -2.38 5.82
C PRO A 207 -14.06 -1.11 6.64
N GLU A 208 -15.15 -1.05 7.38
CA GLU A 208 -15.56 0.04 8.27
C GLU A 208 -14.74 0.13 9.57
N LEU A 209 -14.05 -0.93 9.98
CA LEU A 209 -13.28 -0.92 11.22
C LEU A 209 -12.12 0.08 11.16
N THR A 210 -11.92 0.73 12.29
CA THR A 210 -10.76 1.59 12.53
C THR A 210 -9.48 0.76 12.67
N ASP A 211 -8.34 1.41 12.43
CA ASP A 211 -7.04 0.76 12.56
C ASP A 211 -6.79 0.26 14.00
N GLU A 212 -7.36 0.92 15.01
CA GLU A 212 -7.30 0.50 16.41
C GLU A 212 -8.11 -0.78 16.67
N GLU A 213 -9.34 -0.87 16.15
CA GLU A 213 -10.19 -2.06 16.27
C GLU A 213 -9.57 -3.27 15.55
N LEU A 214 -8.98 -3.04 14.37
CA LEU A 214 -8.26 -4.06 13.61
C LEU A 214 -7.03 -4.58 14.37
N ARG A 215 -6.26 -3.67 14.99
CA ARG A 215 -5.12 -4.04 15.85
C ARG A 215 -5.56 -4.84 17.07
N SER A 216 -6.62 -4.40 17.74
CA SER A 216 -7.20 -5.12 18.88
C SER A 216 -7.60 -6.56 18.49
N SER A 217 -8.28 -6.71 17.35
CA SER A 217 -8.70 -8.02 16.83
C SER A 217 -7.51 -8.93 16.50
N LEU A 218 -6.42 -8.37 15.97
CA LEU A 218 -5.17 -9.11 15.71
C LEU A 218 -4.46 -9.54 17.00
N THR A 219 -4.47 -8.70 18.03
CA THR A 219 -3.97 -9.07 19.37
C THR A 219 -4.79 -10.21 19.97
N GLU A 220 -6.11 -10.15 19.86
CA GLU A 220 -7.01 -11.21 20.34
C GLU A 220 -6.79 -12.53 19.59
N PHE A 221 -6.59 -12.47 18.27
CA PHE A 221 -6.17 -13.63 17.47
C PHE A 221 -4.88 -14.24 18.02
N THR A 222 -3.86 -13.41 18.26
CA THR A 222 -2.54 -13.88 18.74
C THR A 222 -2.66 -14.51 20.13
N ASN A 223 -3.42 -13.88 21.02
CA ASN A 223 -3.67 -14.40 22.38
C ASN A 223 -4.45 -15.72 22.36
N LEU A 224 -5.43 -15.85 21.46
CA LEU A 224 -6.18 -17.08 21.28
C LEU A 224 -5.27 -18.23 20.83
N VAL A 225 -4.41 -17.97 19.83
CA VAL A 225 -3.44 -18.96 19.36
C VAL A 225 -2.50 -19.38 20.49
N ASP A 226 -1.90 -18.43 21.20
CA ASP A 226 -1.00 -18.72 22.32
C ASP A 226 -1.67 -19.54 23.42
N LYS A 227 -2.89 -19.14 23.82
CA LYS A 227 -3.71 -19.83 24.82
C LYS A 227 -4.00 -21.27 24.40
N CYS A 228 -4.54 -21.47 23.19
CA CYS A 228 -4.98 -22.80 22.76
C CYS A 228 -3.82 -23.73 22.43
N CYS A 229 -2.69 -23.21 21.93
CA CYS A 229 -1.52 -24.04 21.68
C CYS A 229 -0.83 -24.54 22.96
N LYS A 230 -1.04 -23.86 24.10
CA LYS A 230 -0.54 -24.28 25.42
C LYS A 230 -1.54 -25.15 26.21
N ALA A 231 -2.76 -25.34 25.69
CA ALA A 231 -3.78 -26.15 26.35
C ALA A 231 -3.48 -27.65 26.23
N GLU A 232 -3.96 -28.45 27.19
CA GLU A 232 -3.84 -29.92 27.15
C GLU A 232 -4.56 -30.54 25.94
N GLY A 233 -5.59 -29.86 25.41
CA GLY A 233 -6.30 -30.23 24.19
C GLY A 233 -6.47 -29.04 23.24
N PRO A 234 -5.46 -28.73 22.40
CA PRO A 234 -5.50 -27.55 21.52
C PRO A 234 -6.69 -27.53 20.56
N GLU A 235 -7.07 -28.69 20.01
CA GLU A 235 -8.20 -28.82 19.10
C GLU A 235 -9.53 -28.45 19.79
N ALA A 236 -9.75 -28.98 21.00
CA ALA A 236 -10.94 -28.66 21.78
C ALA A 236 -10.99 -27.17 22.14
N CYS A 237 -9.85 -26.58 22.51
CA CYS A 237 -9.76 -25.15 22.79
C CYS A 237 -10.14 -24.29 21.57
N PHE A 238 -9.58 -24.57 20.39
CA PHE A 238 -9.92 -23.81 19.18
C PHE A 238 -11.37 -24.00 18.74
N ASN A 239 -11.93 -25.21 18.89
CA ASN A 239 -13.33 -25.47 18.59
C ASN A 239 -14.29 -24.72 19.52
N GLU A 240 -13.88 -24.45 20.77
CA GLU A 240 -14.68 -23.67 21.71
C GLU A 240 -14.50 -22.16 21.54
N GLU A 241 -13.26 -21.69 21.49
CA GLU A 241 -12.92 -20.26 21.58
C GLU A 241 -12.83 -19.57 20.21
N GLY A 242 -12.45 -20.30 19.16
CA GLY A 242 -12.35 -19.79 17.78
C GLY A 242 -13.67 -19.21 17.26
N PRO A 243 -14.82 -19.92 17.39
CA PRO A 243 -16.11 -19.37 17.00
C PRO A 243 -16.52 -18.11 17.77
N LYS A 244 -16.08 -17.95 19.02
CA LYS A 244 -16.38 -16.74 19.82
C LYS A 244 -15.66 -15.52 19.25
N LEU A 245 -14.38 -15.66 18.91
CA LEU A 245 -13.61 -14.59 18.26
C LEU A 245 -14.16 -14.28 16.85
N ALA A 246 -14.48 -15.33 16.07
CA ALA A 246 -15.08 -15.15 14.76
C ALA A 246 -16.42 -14.40 14.84
N ALA A 247 -17.30 -14.78 15.77
CA ALA A 247 -18.59 -14.11 15.99
C ALA A 247 -18.42 -12.65 16.40
N LYS A 248 -17.44 -12.35 17.27
CA LYS A 248 -17.11 -10.98 17.67
C LYS A 248 -16.70 -10.14 16.46
N ASN A 249 -15.74 -10.63 15.67
CA ASN A 249 -15.25 -9.94 14.47
C ASN A 249 -16.32 -9.80 13.37
N GLN A 250 -17.40 -10.59 13.43
CA GLN A 250 -18.55 -10.47 12.54
C GLN A 250 -19.59 -9.46 13.07
N ALA A 251 -19.68 -9.29 14.38
CA ALA A 251 -20.66 -8.45 15.05
C ALA A 251 -20.19 -7.01 15.26
N SER A 252 -18.88 -6.80 15.45
CA SER A 252 -18.20 -5.49 15.42
C SER A 252 -18.21 -4.91 14.01
#